data_AF-O74221-F1
#
_entry.id   AF-O74221-F1
#
_cell.length_a   1.000
_cell.length_b   1.000
_cell.length_c   1.000
_cell.angle_alpha   90.00
_cell.angle_beta   90.00
_cell.angle_gamma   90.00
#
_symmetry.space_group_name_H-M   'P 1'
#
loop_
_entity.id
_entity.type
_entity.pdbx_description
1 polymer ?
#
loop_
_entity_poly.entity_id
_entity_poly.type
_entity_poly.pdbx_seq_one_letter_code
_entity_poly.pdbx_strand_id
1 'polypeptide(L)'
;MFSKTTIVAFLTSLALTSAAPADEISARQAPAEIAPTTVIGHALADAWDNYCSAPTSYGYIARNVWNGQEYGQTTLFTFTYPAASAGKQCWLDFYHAQPSWISNTNGIQVDVFTSWGENTCNAGDKSNKRDANLGRLNVPATGAATWAAKYSTSLTQKGPCKAPGSVERLELVAVGDNTGLSYPQGPGAGLRILYA
;
A
#
# COMPACT_ATOMS: atom_id res chain seq x y z
N MET A 1 75.21 0.03 -61.07
CA MET A 1 75.11 -0.60 -59.74
C MET A 1 73.93 0.04 -59.02
N PHE A 2 72.95 -0.77 -58.62
CA PHE A 2 71.60 -0.36 -58.25
C PHE A 2 71.54 0.31 -56.87
N SER A 3 70.93 1.50 -56.82
CA SER A 3 70.51 2.19 -55.60
C SER A 3 69.21 1.56 -55.08
N LYS A 4 69.19 1.12 -53.81
CA LYS A 4 68.02 0.54 -53.16
C LYS A 4 67.20 1.65 -52.48
N THR A 5 66.02 1.93 -53.01
CA THR A 5 65.03 2.84 -52.41
C THR A 5 64.22 2.09 -51.37
N THR A 6 64.31 2.49 -50.10
CA THR A 6 63.48 1.95 -49.01
C THR A 6 62.19 2.78 -48.91
N ILE A 7 61.04 2.13 -49.08
CA ILE A 7 59.71 2.71 -48.86
C ILE A 7 59.35 2.52 -47.38
N VAL A 8 59.12 3.62 -46.65
CA VAL A 8 58.58 3.61 -45.28
C VAL A 8 57.05 3.69 -45.37
N ALA A 9 56.35 2.64 -44.95
CA ALA A 9 54.90 2.62 -44.84
C ALA A 9 54.48 3.15 -43.46
N PHE A 10 53.74 4.27 -43.44
CA PHE A 10 53.04 4.76 -42.25
C PHE A 10 51.76 3.94 -42.04
N LEU A 11 51.71 3.14 -40.97
CA LEU A 11 50.47 2.55 -40.45
C LEU A 11 49.84 3.52 -39.45
N THR A 12 48.75 4.18 -39.84
CA THR A 12 47.86 4.90 -38.93
C THR A 12 46.86 3.92 -38.31
N SER A 13 47.08 3.57 -37.04
CA SER A 13 46.13 2.80 -36.24
C SER A 13 44.95 3.68 -35.82
N LEU A 14 43.80 3.53 -36.50
CA LEU A 14 42.50 4.01 -36.01
C LEU A 14 42.09 3.19 -34.77
N ALA A 15 42.16 3.79 -33.59
CA ALA A 15 41.53 3.23 -32.40
C ALA A 15 40.01 3.48 -32.49
N LEU A 16 39.24 2.46 -32.87
CA LEU A 16 37.79 2.47 -32.65
C LEU A 16 37.54 2.26 -31.16
N THR A 17 37.33 3.36 -30.42
CA THR A 17 36.65 3.29 -29.13
C THR A 17 35.20 2.93 -29.39
N SER A 18 34.87 1.63 -29.28
CA SER A 18 33.48 1.21 -29.13
C SER A 18 33.00 1.69 -27.76
N ALA A 19 32.40 2.88 -27.71
CA ALA A 19 31.50 3.22 -26.62
C ALA A 19 30.30 2.28 -26.75
N ALA A 20 30.36 1.13 -26.08
CA ALA A 20 29.16 0.36 -25.83
C ALA A 20 28.18 1.29 -25.11
N PRO A 21 26.91 1.38 -25.52
CA PRO A 21 25.92 2.01 -24.68
C PRO A 21 25.94 1.25 -23.36
N ALA A 22 26.33 1.94 -22.29
CA ALA A 22 25.95 1.52 -20.96
C ALA A 22 24.42 1.62 -20.93
N ASP A 23 23.76 0.56 -21.40
CA ASP A 23 22.46 0.18 -20.87
C ASP A 23 22.73 -0.12 -19.39
N GLU A 24 22.74 0.94 -18.57
CA GLU A 24 22.33 0.81 -17.20
C GLU A 24 20.90 0.28 -17.25
N ILE A 25 20.78 -1.04 -17.29
CA ILE A 25 19.66 -1.74 -16.69
C ILE A 25 19.74 -1.34 -15.22
N SER A 26 19.24 -0.14 -14.91
CA SER A 26 18.85 0.26 -13.58
C SER A 26 17.82 -0.78 -13.22
N ALA A 27 18.25 -1.81 -12.49
CA ALA A 27 17.39 -2.81 -11.91
C ALA A 27 16.27 -2.02 -11.25
N ARG A 28 15.07 -2.05 -11.82
CA ARG A 28 13.89 -1.40 -11.23
C ARG A 28 13.76 -1.98 -9.84
N GLN A 29 14.27 -1.26 -8.84
CA GLN A 29 14.11 -1.66 -7.46
C GLN A 29 12.60 -1.69 -7.22
N ALA A 30 12.11 -2.81 -6.68
CA ALA A 30 10.73 -2.90 -6.26
C ALA A 30 10.44 -1.71 -5.32
N PRO A 31 9.25 -1.09 -5.39
CA PRO A 31 8.87 -0.04 -4.47
C PRO A 31 9.11 -0.50 -3.03
N ALA A 32 9.73 0.36 -2.23
CA ALA A 32 9.83 0.11 -0.80
C ALA A 32 8.48 0.37 -0.13
N GLU A 33 8.29 -0.15 1.08
CA GLU A 33 7.02 -0.07 1.79
C GLU A 33 7.15 0.60 3.16
N ILE A 34 6.10 1.32 3.54
CA ILE A 34 5.86 1.82 4.88
C ILE A 34 4.78 0.92 5.47
N ALA A 35 5.18 0.06 6.40
CA ALA A 35 4.26 -0.76 7.18
C ALA A 35 3.50 0.12 8.20
N PRO A 36 2.27 -0.24 8.58
CA PRO A 36 1.57 0.45 9.65
C PRO A 36 2.30 0.24 10.97
N THR A 37 2.46 1.32 11.75
CA THR A 37 3.01 1.28 13.12
C THR A 37 1.98 0.81 14.12
N THR A 38 0.69 1.05 13.87
CA THR A 38 -0.41 0.48 14.64
C THR A 38 -1.55 0.02 13.73
N VAL A 39 -2.18 -1.09 14.11
CA VAL A 39 -3.39 -1.63 13.47
C VAL A 39 -4.40 -1.91 14.56
N ILE A 40 -5.59 -1.35 14.40
CA ILE A 40 -6.65 -1.37 15.40
C ILE A 40 -7.96 -1.77 14.72
N GLY A 41 -8.56 -2.87 15.17
CA GLY A 41 -9.91 -3.25 14.81
C GLY A 41 -10.94 -2.55 15.70
N HIS A 42 -11.95 -1.91 15.12
CA HIS A 42 -13.01 -1.22 15.85
C HIS A 42 -14.38 -1.79 15.48
N ALA A 43 -15.18 -2.18 16.48
CA ALA A 43 -16.49 -2.76 16.25
C ALA A 43 -17.50 -1.74 15.68
N LEU A 44 -18.34 -2.20 14.76
CA LEU A 44 -19.50 -1.44 14.32
C LEU A 44 -20.51 -1.32 15.47
N ALA A 45 -21.25 -0.21 15.51
CA ALA A 45 -21.96 0.30 16.68
C ALA A 45 -22.85 -0.71 17.43
N ASP A 46 -23.48 -1.67 16.74
CA ASP A 46 -24.39 -2.64 17.38
C ASP A 46 -23.79 -4.05 17.56
N ALA A 47 -22.54 -4.29 17.13
CA ALA A 47 -21.85 -5.57 17.23
C ALA A 47 -21.58 -5.97 18.67
N TRP A 48 -20.79 -5.14 19.35
CA TRP A 48 -20.28 -5.39 20.67
C TRP A 48 -19.92 -4.00 21.19
N ASP A 49 -20.69 -3.50 22.17
CA ASP A 49 -20.41 -2.20 22.75
C ASP A 49 -18.94 -2.17 23.23
N ASN A 50 -18.10 -1.37 22.56
CA ASN A 50 -16.70 -1.14 22.90
C ASN A 50 -15.70 -2.28 22.59
N TYR A 51 -15.96 -3.19 21.65
CA TYR A 51 -14.91 -4.12 21.26
C TYR A 51 -13.87 -3.43 20.34
N CYS A 52 -12.66 -3.33 20.86
CA CYS A 52 -11.49 -2.92 20.11
C CYS A 52 -10.43 -4.00 20.20
N SER A 53 -9.75 -4.27 19.10
CA SER A 53 -8.64 -5.23 19.05
C SER A 53 -7.40 -4.60 18.45
N ALA A 54 -6.22 -4.99 18.93
CA ALA A 54 -4.93 -4.59 18.36
C ALA A 54 -4.27 -5.83 17.73
N PRO A 55 -4.74 -6.29 16.57
CA PRO A 55 -4.22 -7.51 15.96
C PRO A 55 -2.74 -7.36 15.61
N THR A 56 -1.94 -8.36 15.97
CA THR A 56 -0.50 -8.38 15.69
C THR A 56 -0.14 -9.18 14.43
N SER A 57 -1.08 -9.95 13.86
CA SER A 57 -0.80 -10.81 12.69
C SER A 57 -1.89 -10.80 11.64
N TYR A 58 -3.17 -10.72 12.02
CA TYR A 58 -4.29 -10.73 11.08
C TYR A 58 -5.25 -9.59 11.34
N GLY A 59 -5.51 -8.78 10.31
CA GLY A 59 -6.61 -7.82 10.31
C GLY A 59 -7.92 -8.50 9.95
N TYR A 60 -9.03 -7.90 10.38
CA TYR A 60 -10.38 -8.34 10.03
C TYR A 60 -11.26 -7.12 9.75
N ILE A 61 -11.89 -7.14 8.58
CA ILE A 61 -12.84 -6.11 8.15
C ILE A 61 -14.12 -6.84 7.79
N ALA A 62 -15.23 -6.48 8.42
CA ALA A 62 -16.52 -7.08 8.08
C ALA A 62 -17.67 -6.13 8.40
N ARG A 63 -18.74 -6.30 7.62
CA ARG A 63 -20.04 -5.68 7.81
C ARG A 63 -21.11 -6.72 7.53
N ASN A 64 -21.89 -7.04 8.55
CA ASN A 64 -23.03 -7.95 8.50
C ASN A 64 -24.26 -7.19 8.97
N VAL A 65 -25.41 -7.47 8.36
CA VAL A 65 -26.67 -6.87 8.79
C VAL A 65 -27.64 -8.00 9.08
N TRP A 66 -28.11 -8.08 10.32
CA TRP A 66 -29.06 -9.11 10.75
C TRP A 66 -30.16 -8.48 11.59
N ASN A 67 -31.43 -8.74 11.22
CA ASN A 67 -32.62 -8.13 11.82
C ASN A 67 -32.55 -6.60 11.93
N GLY A 68 -31.97 -5.94 10.92
CA GLY A 68 -31.83 -4.48 10.88
C GLY A 68 -30.72 -3.90 11.76
N GLN A 69 -29.95 -4.75 12.44
CA GLN A 69 -28.80 -4.35 13.26
C GLN A 69 -27.48 -4.63 12.52
N GLU A 70 -26.53 -3.71 12.64
CA GLU A 70 -25.23 -3.78 11.97
C GLU A 70 -24.15 -4.33 12.89
N TYR A 71 -23.49 -5.39 12.42
CA TYR A 71 -22.47 -6.12 13.15
C TYR A 71 -21.19 -6.21 12.34
N GLY A 72 -20.04 -6.12 12.98
CA GLY A 72 -18.75 -6.30 12.30
C GLY A 72 -17.67 -5.40 12.85
N GLN A 73 -16.66 -5.17 12.03
CA GLN A 73 -15.44 -4.50 12.43
C GLN A 73 -14.85 -3.73 11.25
N THR A 74 -14.39 -2.50 11.50
CA THR A 74 -13.50 -1.76 10.59
C THR A 74 -12.07 -1.87 11.09
N THR A 75 -11.08 -1.64 10.22
CA THR A 75 -9.67 -1.63 10.65
C THR A 75 -9.06 -0.27 10.42
N LEU A 76 -8.50 0.32 11.47
CA LEU A 76 -7.77 1.56 11.46
C LEU A 76 -6.26 1.29 11.46
N PHE A 77 -5.52 2.10 10.71
CA PHE A 77 -4.10 1.98 10.47
C PHE A 77 -3.42 3.30 10.73
N THR A 78 -2.29 3.27 11.42
CA THR A 78 -1.40 4.42 11.58
C THR A 78 -0.10 4.14 10.84
N PHE A 79 0.37 5.10 10.06
CA PHE A 79 1.67 5.05 9.38
C PHE A 79 2.51 6.24 9.82
N THR A 80 3.82 6.04 9.87
CA THR A 80 4.80 7.12 10.08
C THR A 80 5.76 7.13 8.90
N TYR A 81 5.86 8.25 8.21
CA TYR A 81 6.74 8.37 7.04
C TYR A 81 8.21 8.30 7.47
N PRO A 82 9.01 7.34 6.97
CA PRO A 82 10.41 7.23 7.33
C PRO A 82 11.25 8.29 6.61
N ALA A 83 12.49 8.50 7.08
CA ALA A 83 13.44 9.37 6.38
C ALA A 83 13.70 8.92 4.93
N ALA A 84 13.65 7.61 4.67
CA ALA A 84 13.86 7.02 3.36
C ALA A 84 12.80 7.40 2.30
N SER A 85 11.60 7.84 2.71
CA SER A 85 10.56 8.30 1.77
C SER A 85 10.69 9.77 1.40
N ALA A 86 11.67 10.50 1.94
CA ALA A 86 11.86 11.92 1.64
C ALA A 86 12.13 12.15 0.15
N GLY A 87 11.36 13.06 -0.47
CA GLY A 87 11.48 13.38 -1.90
C GLY A 87 10.99 12.28 -2.85
N LYS A 88 10.39 11.21 -2.33
CA LYS A 88 9.85 10.10 -3.12
C LYS A 88 8.38 10.29 -3.47
N GLN A 89 7.87 9.43 -4.35
CA GLN A 89 6.44 9.33 -4.60
C GLN A 89 5.83 8.22 -3.76
N CYS A 90 4.68 8.47 -3.13
CA CYS A 90 3.93 7.53 -2.31
C CYS A 90 2.55 7.22 -2.90
N TRP A 91 2.07 6.00 -2.67
CA TRP A 91 0.70 5.57 -2.98
C TRP A 91 0.28 4.41 -2.07
N LEU A 92 -1.02 4.20 -1.91
CA LEU A 92 -1.57 3.11 -1.12
C LEU A 92 -1.56 1.81 -1.93
N ASP A 93 -1.28 0.71 -1.24
CA ASP A 93 -1.42 -0.64 -1.75
C ASP A 93 -2.10 -1.52 -0.69
N PHE A 94 -2.94 -2.43 -1.15
CA PHE A 94 -3.54 -3.47 -0.31
C PHE A 94 -3.35 -4.81 -1.00
N TYR A 95 -2.64 -5.74 -0.37
CA TYR A 95 -2.42 -7.07 -0.93
C TYR A 95 -3.06 -8.13 -0.03
N HIS A 96 -4.04 -8.82 -0.58
CA HIS A 96 -4.73 -9.91 0.08
C HIS A 96 -3.92 -11.20 -0.10
N ALA A 97 -3.06 -11.50 0.88
CA ALA A 97 -2.23 -12.70 0.90
C ALA A 97 -2.87 -13.84 1.68
N GLN A 98 -2.45 -15.07 1.38
CA GLN A 98 -2.81 -16.26 2.15
C GLN A 98 -1.88 -16.45 3.36
N PRO A 99 -2.36 -17.06 4.46
CA PRO A 99 -3.71 -17.58 4.64
C PRO A 99 -4.71 -16.45 4.94
N SER A 100 -5.90 -16.53 4.36
CA SER A 100 -6.94 -15.51 4.58
C SER A 100 -8.35 -16.06 4.36
N TRP A 101 -9.35 -15.26 4.70
CA TRP A 101 -10.75 -15.52 4.41
C TRP A 101 -11.37 -14.31 3.73
N ILE A 102 -12.30 -14.54 2.81
CA ILE A 102 -13.08 -13.51 2.13
C ILE A 102 -14.50 -14.03 1.93
N SER A 103 -15.51 -13.19 2.15
CA SER A 103 -16.91 -13.62 2.07
C SER A 103 -17.38 -13.94 0.64
N ASN A 104 -16.66 -13.46 -0.38
CA ASN A 104 -16.93 -13.74 -1.78
C ASN A 104 -15.64 -14.06 -2.53
N THR A 105 -15.57 -15.23 -3.14
CA THR A 105 -14.40 -15.71 -3.90
C THR A 105 -14.15 -14.92 -5.19
N ASN A 106 -15.13 -14.17 -5.67
CA ASN A 106 -14.95 -13.22 -6.78
C ASN A 106 -14.36 -11.88 -6.33
N GLY A 107 -14.11 -11.71 -5.03
CA GLY A 107 -13.63 -10.47 -4.43
C GLY A 107 -14.74 -9.68 -3.75
N ILE A 108 -14.33 -8.69 -2.96
CA ILE A 108 -15.23 -7.76 -2.26
C ILE A 108 -14.77 -6.33 -2.44
N GLN A 109 -15.60 -5.38 -1.99
CA GLN A 109 -15.25 -3.97 -1.98
C GLN A 109 -15.02 -3.46 -0.56
N VAL A 110 -14.03 -2.57 -0.44
CA VAL A 110 -13.64 -1.93 0.81
C VAL A 110 -13.43 -0.44 0.55
N ASP A 111 -14.08 0.42 1.31
CA ASP A 111 -13.84 1.86 1.28
C ASP A 111 -12.64 2.22 2.15
N VAL A 112 -11.88 3.22 1.69
CA VAL A 112 -10.69 3.75 2.37
C VAL A 112 -11.00 5.17 2.82
N PHE A 113 -10.91 5.43 4.11
CA PHE A 113 -11.09 6.77 4.67
C PHE A 113 -9.82 7.27 5.34
N THR A 114 -9.62 8.59 5.37
CA THR A 114 -8.71 9.20 6.35
C THR A 114 -9.36 9.21 7.73
N SER A 115 -8.53 9.35 8.77
CA SER A 115 -9.00 9.53 10.14
C SER A 115 -8.44 10.80 10.77
N TRP A 116 -9.29 11.55 11.47
CA TRP A 116 -8.96 12.85 12.10
C TRP A 116 -8.34 12.72 13.50
N GLY A 117 -8.31 11.53 14.10
CA GLY A 117 -7.77 11.34 15.44
C GLY A 117 -6.99 10.04 15.60
N GLU A 118 -6.43 9.84 16.79
CA GLU A 118 -5.58 8.67 17.03
C GLU A 118 -6.37 7.36 17.05
N ASN A 119 -5.79 6.34 16.42
CA ASN A 119 -6.27 4.97 16.45
C ASN A 119 -5.88 4.35 17.80
N THR A 120 -6.78 4.38 18.77
CA THR A 120 -6.57 3.82 20.12
C THR A 120 -7.66 2.81 20.46
N CYS A 121 -7.30 1.81 21.27
CA CYS A 121 -8.28 0.90 21.90
C CYS A 121 -8.68 1.37 23.30
N ASN A 122 -8.96 2.66 23.46
CA ASN A 122 -9.46 3.15 24.75
C ASN A 122 -10.91 2.69 24.93
N ALA A 123 -11.18 2.03 26.05
CA ALA A 123 -12.53 1.58 26.39
C ALA A 123 -13.51 2.78 26.38
N GLY A 124 -14.58 2.67 25.59
CA GLY A 124 -15.64 3.67 25.53
C GLY A 124 -15.58 4.66 24.35
N ASP A 125 -14.51 4.67 23.54
CA ASP A 125 -14.48 5.48 22.32
C ASP A 125 -15.29 4.80 21.20
N LYS A 126 -16.53 5.27 21.01
CA LYS A 126 -17.48 4.74 20.01
C LYS A 126 -17.37 5.43 18.66
N SER A 127 -16.50 6.43 18.50
CA SER A 127 -16.39 7.16 17.24
C SER A 127 -15.47 6.41 16.28
N ASN A 128 -15.99 6.00 15.12
CA ASN A 128 -15.13 5.84 13.96
C ASN A 128 -14.64 7.24 13.62
N LYS A 129 -13.37 7.56 13.93
CA LYS A 129 -12.78 8.91 13.75
C LYS A 129 -12.55 9.22 12.26
N ARG A 130 -13.51 8.82 11.42
CA ARG A 130 -13.52 8.88 9.98
C ARG A 130 -13.68 10.32 9.52
N ASP A 131 -12.92 10.68 8.51
CA ASP A 131 -12.91 12.02 7.95
C ASP A 131 -13.30 11.98 6.46
N ALA A 132 -12.33 11.92 5.55
CA ALA A 132 -12.58 11.97 4.11
C ALA A 132 -12.51 10.58 3.48
N ASN A 133 -13.49 10.24 2.61
CA ASN A 133 -13.41 9.05 1.77
C ASN A 133 -12.37 9.28 0.66
N LEU A 134 -11.29 8.49 0.64
CA LEU A 134 -10.27 8.55 -0.39
C LEU A 134 -10.70 7.81 -1.65
N GLY A 135 -11.40 6.69 -1.51
CA GLY A 135 -11.77 5.84 -2.62
C GLY A 135 -12.26 4.46 -2.17
N ARG A 136 -12.55 3.63 -3.17
CA ARG A 136 -13.00 2.26 -3.01
C ARG A 136 -12.05 1.29 -3.68
N LEU A 137 -11.67 0.24 -2.96
CA LEU A 137 -10.86 -0.86 -3.45
C LEU A 137 -11.75 -2.04 -3.86
N ASN A 138 -11.43 -2.69 -4.99
CA ASN A 138 -11.79 -4.06 -5.30
C ASN A 138 -10.70 -4.97 -4.74
N VAL A 139 -11.01 -5.75 -3.72
CA VAL A 139 -10.09 -6.70 -3.09
C VAL A 139 -10.36 -8.09 -3.67
N PRO A 140 -9.42 -8.69 -4.42
CA PRO A 140 -9.60 -10.04 -4.97
C PRO A 140 -9.48 -11.11 -3.89
N ALA A 141 -9.84 -12.35 -4.19
CA ALA A 141 -9.63 -13.48 -3.27
C ALA A 141 -8.16 -13.73 -2.93
N THR A 142 -7.24 -13.37 -3.83
CA THR A 142 -5.81 -13.29 -3.54
C THR A 142 -5.16 -12.25 -4.47
N GLY A 143 -4.13 -11.55 -3.98
CA GLY A 143 -3.36 -10.60 -4.78
C GLY A 143 -3.61 -9.13 -4.44
N ALA A 144 -3.09 -8.25 -5.29
CA ALA A 144 -3.19 -6.80 -5.12
C ALA A 144 -4.61 -6.30 -5.42
N ALA A 145 -5.12 -5.44 -4.54
CA ALA A 145 -6.37 -4.74 -4.75
C ALA A 145 -6.23 -3.67 -5.85
N THR A 146 -7.34 -3.35 -6.49
CA THR A 146 -7.41 -2.27 -7.50
C THR A 146 -8.41 -1.22 -7.07
N TRP A 147 -8.26 0.02 -7.53
CA TRP A 147 -9.24 1.06 -7.24
C TRP A 147 -10.49 0.87 -8.11
N ALA A 148 -11.65 0.64 -7.48
CA ALA A 148 -12.96 0.68 -8.11
C ALA A 148 -13.42 2.13 -8.35
N ALA A 149 -13.10 3.03 -7.42
CA ALA A 149 -13.38 4.45 -7.49
C ALA A 149 -12.33 5.25 -6.70
N LYS A 150 -12.04 6.47 -7.14
CA LYS A 150 -11.14 7.40 -6.45
C LYS A 150 -11.87 8.72 -6.24
N TYR A 151 -11.95 9.17 -5.00
CA TYR A 151 -12.61 10.42 -4.60
C TYR A 151 -11.61 11.49 -4.18
N SER A 152 -10.36 11.09 -3.90
CA SER A 152 -9.22 11.94 -3.64
C SER A 152 -8.03 11.51 -4.50
N THR A 153 -7.09 12.42 -4.74
CA THR A 153 -5.79 12.10 -5.37
C THR A 153 -4.74 11.68 -4.34
N SER A 154 -4.95 11.98 -3.06
CA SER A 154 -4.03 11.60 -1.99
C SER A 154 -3.99 10.08 -1.85
N LEU A 155 -2.80 9.49 -2.01
CA LEU A 155 -2.52 8.05 -1.93
C LEU A 155 -3.26 7.12 -2.91
N THR A 156 -4.32 7.56 -3.59
CA THR A 156 -5.03 6.75 -4.60
C THR A 156 -4.29 6.65 -5.95
N GLN A 157 -3.22 7.43 -6.09
CA GLN A 157 -2.28 7.41 -7.19
C GLN A 157 -0.91 7.84 -6.66
N LYS A 158 0.14 7.69 -7.48
CA LYS A 158 1.47 8.18 -7.12
C LYS A 158 1.43 9.70 -6.95
N GLY A 159 1.83 10.17 -5.79
CA GLY A 159 1.99 11.59 -5.48
C GLY A 159 3.17 11.79 -4.53
N PRO A 160 3.57 13.03 -4.22
CA PRO A 160 4.66 13.27 -3.28
C PRO A 160 4.40 12.60 -1.92
N CYS A 161 5.41 11.93 -1.36
CA CYS A 161 5.35 11.47 0.01
C CYS A 161 5.23 12.65 0.97
N LYS A 162 4.55 12.46 2.10
CA LYS A 162 4.58 13.42 3.21
C LYS A 162 6.00 13.51 3.78
N ALA A 163 6.29 14.61 4.47
CA ALA A 163 7.59 14.79 5.12
C ALA A 163 7.87 13.66 6.14
N PRO A 164 9.13 13.24 6.31
CA PRO A 164 9.49 12.27 7.35
C PRO A 164 8.96 12.66 8.73
N GLY A 165 8.51 11.67 9.51
CA GLY A 165 7.86 11.87 10.81
C GLY A 165 6.39 12.27 10.72
N SER A 166 5.88 12.64 9.55
CA SER A 166 4.43 12.85 9.37
C SER A 166 3.67 11.56 9.64
N VAL A 167 2.46 11.71 10.18
CA VAL A 167 1.56 10.59 10.45
C VAL A 167 0.45 10.55 9.41
N GLU A 168 0.13 9.36 8.92
CA GLU A 168 -1.08 9.09 8.13
C GLU A 168 -1.96 8.11 8.87
N ARG A 169 -3.26 8.39 8.91
CA ARG A 169 -4.24 7.53 9.57
C ARG A 169 -5.33 7.18 8.59
N LEU A 170 -5.55 5.89 8.39
CA LEU A 170 -6.51 5.36 7.45
C LEU A 170 -7.46 4.38 8.13
N GLU A 171 -8.69 4.29 7.65
CA GLU A 171 -9.66 3.29 8.05
C GLU A 171 -10.15 2.53 6.81
N LEU A 172 -10.21 1.20 6.92
CA LEU A 172 -10.82 0.31 5.93
C LEU A 172 -12.18 -0.19 6.40
N VAL A 173 -13.17 -0.07 5.52
CA VAL A 173 -14.58 -0.34 5.82
C VAL A 173 -15.18 -1.24 4.75
N ALA A 174 -15.78 -2.36 5.14
CA ALA A 174 -16.46 -3.24 4.18
C ALA A 174 -17.65 -2.54 3.50
N VAL A 175 -17.82 -2.77 2.20
CA VAL A 175 -18.93 -2.23 1.41
C VAL A 175 -19.99 -3.30 1.18
N GLY A 176 -21.25 -2.93 1.38
CA GLY A 176 -22.38 -3.86 1.24
C GLY A 176 -22.65 -4.66 2.52
N ASP A 177 -23.69 -5.48 2.47
CA ASP A 177 -24.15 -6.29 3.61
C ASP A 177 -23.59 -7.70 3.50
N ASN A 178 -23.22 -8.29 4.64
CA ASN A 178 -22.58 -9.62 4.74
C ASN A 178 -21.26 -9.71 3.96
N THR A 179 -20.50 -8.61 3.96
CA THR A 179 -19.21 -8.47 3.32
C THR A 179 -18.11 -8.52 4.35
N GLY A 180 -17.05 -9.30 4.12
CA GLY A 180 -15.87 -9.25 4.97
C GLY A 180 -14.66 -9.98 4.43
N LEU A 181 -13.52 -9.71 5.06
CA LEU A 181 -12.29 -10.45 4.88
C LEU A 181 -11.45 -10.49 6.17
N SER A 182 -10.63 -11.53 6.31
CA SER A 182 -9.44 -11.51 7.15
C SER A 182 -8.21 -11.45 6.26
N TYR A 183 -7.10 -10.89 6.74
CA TYR A 183 -5.87 -10.80 5.95
C TYR A 183 -4.66 -10.75 6.89
N PRO A 184 -3.52 -11.33 6.49
CA PRO A 184 -2.28 -11.11 7.20
C PRO A 184 -1.85 -9.65 7.04
N GLN A 185 -1.29 -9.07 8.10
CA GLN A 185 -0.64 -7.77 8.05
C GLN A 185 0.85 -7.94 8.32
N GLY A 186 1.69 -7.54 7.37
CA GLY A 186 3.13 -7.68 7.46
C GLY A 186 3.82 -7.32 6.15
N PRO A 187 5.14 -7.55 6.03
CA PRO A 187 5.86 -7.20 4.82
C PRO A 187 5.24 -7.80 3.56
N GLY A 188 4.93 -6.97 2.56
CA GLY A 188 4.28 -7.40 1.32
C GLY A 188 2.81 -7.84 1.43
N ALA A 189 2.16 -7.75 2.60
CA ALA A 189 0.77 -8.15 2.81
C ALA A 189 -0.06 -7.09 3.56
N GLY A 190 -1.39 -7.12 3.37
CA GLY A 190 -2.31 -6.17 3.98
C GLY A 190 -2.17 -4.75 3.43
N LEU A 191 -2.57 -3.75 4.22
CA LEU A 191 -2.52 -2.34 3.83
C LEU A 191 -1.11 -1.78 4.07
N ARG A 192 -0.60 -1.03 3.08
CA ARG A 192 0.71 -0.38 3.16
C ARG A 192 0.76 0.87 2.29
N ILE A 193 1.70 1.77 2.59
CA ILE A 193 2.06 2.87 1.71
C ILE A 193 3.34 2.48 0.99
N LEU A 194 3.30 2.37 -0.33
CA LEU A 194 4.48 2.13 -1.15
C LEU A 194 5.17 3.45 -1.50
N TYR A 195 6.49 3.43 -1.67
CA TYR A 195 7.25 4.57 -2.14
C TYR A 195 8.39 4.20 -3.09
N ALA A 196 8.71 5.11 -4.01
CA ALA A 196 9.79 4.99 -4.98
C ALA A 196 10.37 6.35 -5.42
#